data_AF-A0A832CIG4-F1
#
_entry.id   AF-A0A832CIG4-F1
#
_cell.length_a   1.000
_cell.length_b   1.000
_cell.length_c   1.000
_cell.angle_alpha   90.00
_cell.angle_beta   90.00
_cell.angle_gamma   90.00
#
_symmetry.space_group_name_H-M   'P 1'
#
loop_
_entity.id
_entity.type
_entity.pdbx_description
1 polymer ?
#
loop_
_entity_poly.entity_id
_entity_poly.type
_entity_poly.pdbx_seq_one_letter_code
_entity_poly.pdbx_strand_id
1 'polypeptide(L)'
;MFIGTQELIWIAIIVLILFGASKIPEVARSLGRSVAEFKKAQREAELELRELERDLKASKEEKRAKLEKIARDLGINPEGKSDEELLEEINKALPKIEKTKP
;
A
#
# COMPACT_ATOMS: atom_id res chain seq x y z
N MET A 1 -36.20 -23.34 19.44
CA MET A 1 -37.19 -22.26 19.61
C MET A 1 -36.62 -21.05 18.89
N PHE A 2 -37.15 -20.71 17.71
CA PHE A 2 -36.70 -19.52 16.98
C PHE A 2 -37.43 -18.30 17.55
N ILE A 3 -36.72 -17.19 17.66
CA ILE A 3 -37.32 -15.89 17.93
C ILE A 3 -38.18 -15.58 16.71
N GLY A 4 -39.49 -15.66 16.87
CA GLY A 4 -40.44 -15.31 15.83
C GLY A 4 -40.54 -13.80 15.65
N THR A 5 -41.26 -13.39 14.61
CA THR A 5 -41.54 -11.98 14.34
C THR A 5 -42.19 -11.29 15.54
N GLN A 6 -42.99 -12.03 16.32
CA GLN A 6 -43.68 -11.48 17.49
C GLN A 6 -42.72 -11.17 18.65
N GLU A 7 -41.76 -12.05 18.93
CA GLU A 7 -40.72 -11.79 19.92
C GLU A 7 -39.81 -10.63 19.50
N LEU A 8 -39.49 -10.49 18.21
CA LEU A 8 -38.74 -9.35 17.69
C LEU A 8 -39.48 -8.02 17.88
N ILE A 9 -40.80 -7.99 17.70
CA ILE A 9 -41.61 -6.79 17.94
C ILE A 9 -41.55 -6.39 19.43
N TRP A 10 -41.67 -7.35 20.34
CA TRP A 10 -41.55 -7.07 21.78
C TRP A 10 -40.18 -6.52 22.16
N ILE A 11 -39.11 -7.10 21.61
CA ILE A 11 -37.74 -6.60 21.82
C ILE A 11 -37.62 -5.17 21.27
N ALA A 12 -38.13 -4.91 20.06
CA ALA A 12 -38.10 -3.58 19.45
C ALA A 12 -38.84 -2.54 20.31
N ILE A 13 -40.01 -2.88 20.87
CA ILE A 13 -40.76 -1.99 21.77
C ILE A 13 -39.95 -1.67 23.03
N ILE A 14 -39.35 -2.67 23.68
CA ILE A 14 -38.52 -2.47 24.88
C ILE A 14 -37.35 -1.54 24.56
N VAL A 15 -36.64 -1.79 23.45
CA VAL A 15 -35.53 -0.94 22.98
C VAL A 15 -36.03 0.49 22.71
N LEU A 16 -37.19 0.65 22.09
CA LEU A 16 -37.78 1.96 21.80
C LEU A 16 -38.12 2.74 23.07
N ILE A 17 -38.57 2.07 24.13
CA ILE A 17 -38.87 2.70 25.43
C ILE A 17 -37.57 3.12 26.13
N LEU A 18 -36.54 2.27 26.11
CA LEU A 18 -35.27 2.55 26.78
C LEU A 18 -34.48 3.68 26.09
N PHE A 19 -34.43 3.68 24.77
CA PHE A 19 -33.58 4.61 24.00
C PHE A 19 -34.37 5.72 23.31
N GLY A 20 -35.68 5.58 23.17
CA GLY A 20 -36.54 6.49 22.40
C GLY A 20 -36.54 6.18 20.90
N ALA A 21 -37.68 6.43 20.25
CA ALA A 21 -37.84 6.20 18.80
C ALA A 21 -36.90 7.05 17.93
N SER A 22 -36.51 8.23 18.41
CA SER A 22 -35.61 9.15 17.69
C SER A 22 -34.15 8.69 17.69
N LYS A 23 -33.74 7.83 18.64
CA LYS A 23 -32.32 7.46 18.79
C LYS A 23 -31.85 6.48 17.73
N ILE A 24 -32.72 5.57 17.28
CA ILE A 24 -32.39 4.60 16.22
C ILE A 24 -32.05 5.32 14.89
N PRO A 25 -32.85 6.27 14.37
CA PRO A 25 -32.48 7.05 13.19
C PRO A 25 -31.22 7.89 13.36
N GLU A 26 -30.98 8.43 14.55
CA GLU A 26 -29.78 9.23 14.85
C GLU A 26 -28.50 8.38 14.76
N VAL A 27 -28.50 7.21 15.40
CA VAL A 27 -27.39 6.24 15.36
C VAL A 27 -27.18 5.67 13.96
N ALA A 28 -28.26 5.33 13.25
CA ALA A 28 -28.16 4.86 11.87
C ALA A 28 -27.50 5.91 10.96
N ARG A 29 -27.84 7.20 11.13
CA ARG A 29 -27.23 8.30 10.37
C ARG A 29 -25.76 8.50 10.73
N SER A 30 -25.40 8.47 12.01
CA SER A 30 -24.00 8.67 12.44
C SER A 30 -23.10 7.51 12.02
N LEU A 31 -23.57 6.26 12.17
CA LEU A 31 -22.88 5.07 11.66
C LEU A 31 -22.77 5.11 10.13
N GLY A 32 -23.85 5.47 9.43
CA GLY A 32 -23.83 5.60 7.98
C GLY A 32 -22.79 6.59 7.48
N ARG A 33 -22.68 7.76 8.12
CA ARG A 33 -21.61 8.74 7.81
C ARG A 33 -20.23 8.18 8.11
N SER A 34 -20.05 7.54 9.26
CA SER A 34 -18.76 6.95 9.65
C SER A 34 -18.29 5.89 8.65
N VAL A 35 -19.19 5.01 8.21
CA VAL A 35 -18.91 4.00 7.18
C VAL A 35 -18.61 4.63 5.83
N ALA A 36 -19.32 5.71 5.46
CA ALA A 36 -19.08 6.42 4.20
C ALA A 36 -17.69 7.07 4.17
N GLU A 37 -17.31 7.79 5.22
CA GLU A 37 -15.98 8.39 5.36
C GLU A 37 -14.88 7.33 5.42
N PHE A 38 -15.11 6.22 6.14
CA PHE A 38 -14.16 5.11 6.16
C PHE A 38 -13.92 4.51 4.78
N LYS A 39 -14.99 4.26 4.00
CA LYS A 39 -14.87 3.77 2.62
C LYS A 39 -14.18 4.77 1.70
N LYS A 40 -14.36 6.07 1.93
CA LYS A 40 -13.68 7.12 1.17
C LYS A 40 -12.18 7.09 1.47
N ALA A 41 -11.80 7.09 2.75
CA ALA A 41 -10.41 7.01 3.18
C ALA A 41 -9.71 5.74 2.66
N GLN A 42 -10.39 4.59 2.67
CA GLN A 42 -9.84 3.36 2.08
C GLN A 42 -9.51 3.49 0.59
N ARG A 43 -10.39 4.13 -0.19
CA ARG A 43 -10.14 4.35 -1.63
C ARG A 43 -9.00 5.32 -1.86
N GLU A 44 -8.94 6.41 -1.09
CA GLU A 44 -7.84 7.38 -1.16
C GLU A 44 -6.50 6.70 -0.84
N ALA A 45 -6.45 5.89 0.23
CA ALA A 45 -5.26 5.12 0.58
C ALA A 45 -4.84 4.12 -0.51
N GLU A 46 -5.79 3.43 -1.17
CA GLU A 46 -5.46 2.53 -2.29
C GLU A 46 -4.83 3.31 -3.47
N LEU A 47 -5.36 4.50 -3.78
CA LEU A 47 -4.81 5.34 -4.84
C LEU A 47 -3.40 5.81 -4.51
N GLU A 48 -3.17 6.30 -3.28
CA GLU A 48 -1.84 6.73 -2.82
C GLU A 48 -0.82 5.58 -2.86
N LEU A 49 -1.21 4.38 -2.43
CA LEU A 49 -0.33 3.20 -2.50
C LEU A 49 0.02 2.86 -3.95
N ARG A 50 -0.94 2.91 -4.88
CA ARG A 50 -0.69 2.68 -6.30
C ARG A 50 0.24 3.72 -6.91
N GLU A 51 0.10 4.99 -6.52
CA GLU A 51 1.01 6.05 -6.96
C GLU A 51 2.43 5.81 -6.43
N LEU A 52 2.57 5.49 -5.14
CA LEU A 52 3.87 5.16 -4.54
C LEU A 52 4.54 3.96 -5.23
N GLU A 53 3.78 2.90 -5.51
CA GLU A 53 4.28 1.73 -6.26
C GLU A 53 4.77 2.10 -7.67
N ARG A 54 4.07 3.01 -8.35
CA ARG A 54 4.48 3.50 -9.67
C ARG A 54 5.76 4.33 -9.60
N ASP A 55 5.87 5.21 -8.61
CA ASP A 55 7.06 6.04 -8.41
C ASP A 55 8.29 5.20 -8.04
N LEU A 56 8.11 4.19 -7.19
CA LEU A 56 9.16 3.23 -6.85
C LEU A 56 9.62 2.44 -8.08
N LYS A 57 8.67 1.97 -8.92
CA LYS A 57 9.01 1.29 -10.18
C LYS A 57 9.76 2.20 -11.13
N ALA A 58 9.30 3.43 -11.34
CA ALA A 58 9.97 4.41 -12.19
C ALA A 58 11.39 4.72 -11.70
N SER A 59 11.57 4.92 -10.38
CA SER A 59 12.90 5.14 -9.78
C SER A 59 13.82 3.92 -9.95
N LYS A 60 13.29 2.71 -9.78
CA LYS A 60 14.06 1.48 -9.96
C LYS A 60 14.50 1.32 -11.42
N GLU A 61 13.61 1.59 -12.36
CA GLU A 61 13.89 1.52 -13.80
C GLU A 61 14.93 2.57 -14.23
N GLU A 62 14.86 3.79 -13.68
CA GLU A 62 15.88 4.83 -13.91
C GLU A 62 17.25 4.43 -13.33
N LYS A 63 17.28 3.88 -12.10
CA LYS A 63 18.51 3.36 -11.49
C LYS A 63 19.11 2.25 -12.34
N ARG A 64 18.30 1.29 -12.79
CA ARG A 64 18.73 0.21 -13.68
C ARG A 64 19.29 0.75 -14.99
N ALA A 65 18.61 1.69 -15.64
CA ALA A 65 19.12 2.31 -16.86
C ALA A 65 20.47 3.01 -16.67
N LYS A 66 20.70 3.65 -15.51
CA LYS A 66 22.01 4.24 -15.16
C LYS A 66 23.10 3.17 -15.00
N LEU A 67 22.81 2.08 -14.30
CA LEU A 67 23.74 0.96 -14.12
C LEU A 67 24.09 0.31 -15.47
N GLU A 68 23.10 0.12 -16.34
CA GLU A 68 23.33 -0.44 -17.66
C GLU A 68 24.20 0.45 -18.54
N LYS A 69 24.04 1.78 -18.49
CA LYS A 69 24.93 2.70 -19.21
C LYS A 69 26.38 2.53 -18.73
N ILE A 70 26.61 2.56 -17.42
CA ILE A 70 27.95 2.41 -16.84
C ILE A 70 28.55 1.05 -17.22
N ALA A 71 27.77 -0.03 -17.15
CA ALA A 71 28.23 -1.36 -17.55
C ALA A 71 28.67 -1.40 -19.01
N ARG A 72 27.85 -0.85 -19.93
CA ARG A 72 28.18 -0.78 -21.36
C ARG A 72 29.45 0.04 -21.61
N ASP A 73 29.61 1.16 -20.93
CA ASP A 73 30.81 2.02 -21.04
C ASP A 73 32.09 1.30 -20.56
N LEU A 74 31.96 0.38 -19.59
CA LEU A 74 33.04 -0.47 -19.09
C LEU A 74 33.24 -1.77 -19.92
N GLY A 75 32.47 -1.97 -20.99
CA GLY A 75 32.50 -3.18 -21.81
C GLY A 75 31.86 -4.40 -21.17
N ILE A 76 31.08 -4.23 -20.10
CA ILE A 76 30.34 -5.28 -19.39
C ILE A 76 28.98 -5.45 -20.08
N ASN A 77 28.60 -6.68 -20.44
CA ASN A 77 27.27 -6.97 -20.97
C ASN A 77 26.21 -6.97 -19.84
N PRO A 78 25.19 -6.08 -19.88
CA PRO A 78 24.14 -6.01 -18.87
C PRO A 78 22.98 -7.02 -19.06
N GLU A 79 22.87 -7.66 -20.22
CA GLU A 79 21.72 -8.53 -20.53
C GLU A 79 21.71 -9.79 -19.65
N GLY A 80 20.55 -10.08 -19.05
CA GLY A 80 20.32 -11.26 -18.23
C GLY A 80 20.85 -11.20 -16.79
N LYS A 81 21.50 -10.09 -16.39
CA LYS A 81 22.04 -9.91 -15.03
C LYS A 81 21.08 -9.14 -14.13
N SER A 82 21.03 -9.49 -12.85
CA SER A 82 20.32 -8.71 -11.82
C SER A 82 21.03 -7.37 -11.53
N ASP A 83 20.33 -6.43 -10.90
CA ASP A 83 20.89 -5.12 -10.51
C ASP A 83 22.12 -5.29 -9.61
N GLU A 84 22.09 -6.31 -8.75
CA GLU A 84 23.14 -6.65 -7.78
C GLU A 84 24.38 -7.24 -8.46
N GLU A 85 24.20 -8.18 -9.39
CA GLU A 85 25.32 -8.76 -10.17
C GLU A 85 26.00 -7.71 -11.05
N LEU A 86 25.22 -6.84 -11.68
CA LEU A 86 25.72 -5.70 -12.44
C LEU A 86 26.56 -4.76 -11.58
N LEU A 87 26.07 -4.41 -10.40
CA LEU A 87 26.80 -3.59 -9.42
C LEU A 87 28.09 -4.25 -8.96
N GLU A 88 28.07 -5.55 -8.70
CA GLU A 88 29.25 -6.30 -8.26
C GLU A 88 30.32 -6.38 -9.35
N GLU A 89 29.92 -6.61 -10.60
CA GLU A 89 30.83 -6.62 -11.74
C GLU A 89 31.41 -5.24 -12.05
N ILE A 90 30.60 -4.18 -12.01
CA ILE A 90 31.09 -2.80 -12.14
C ILE A 90 32.12 -2.50 -11.05
N ASN A 91 31.84 -2.83 -9.78
CA ASN A 91 32.78 -2.63 -8.68
C ASN A 91 34.06 -3.48 -8.82
N LYS A 92 33.95 -4.72 -9.31
CA LYS A 92 35.09 -5.61 -9.60
C LYS A 92 35.91 -5.19 -10.81
N ALA A 93 35.33 -4.44 -11.76
CA ALA A 93 36.02 -3.84 -12.90
C ALA A 93 36.68 -2.49 -12.57
N LEU A 94 36.31 -1.89 -11.42
CA LEU A 94 36.90 -0.68 -10.86
C LEU A 94 38.05 -0.89 -9.83
N PRO A 95 38.79 -2.02 -9.71
CA PRO A 95 39.61 -2.25 -8.53
C PRO A 95 40.94 -1.52 -8.63
N LYS A 96 41.08 -0.48 -7.79
CA LYS A 96 42.15 -0.25 -6.79
C LYS A 96 42.54 1.22 -6.69
N ILE A 97 41.81 1.96 -5.85
CA ILE A 97 42.36 3.08 -5.07
C ILE A 97 41.89 2.81 -3.64
N GLU A 98 42.80 2.76 -2.67
CA GLU A 98 42.64 2.19 -1.31
C GLU A 98 42.57 0.65 -1.30
N LYS A 99 43.63 -0.13 -1.02
CA LYS A 99 44.73 0.08 -0.07
C LYS A 99 45.99 -0.64 -0.58
N THR A 100 46.84 0.09 -1.31
CA THR A 100 48.28 -0.20 -1.35
C THR A 100 49.02 1.14 -1.38
N LYS A 101 49.33 1.67 -0.21
CA LYS A 101 50.55 2.44 0.02
C LYS A 101 50.76 2.63 1.51
N PRO A 102 52.04 2.71 1.90
CA PRO A 102 52.88 1.62 2.36
C PRO A 102 52.73 1.33 3.86
#